data_AF-A0A158E1E7-F1
#
_entry.id   AF-A0A158E1E7-F1
#
_cell.length_a   1.000
_cell.length_b   1.000
_cell.length_c   1.000
_cell.angle_alpha   90.00
_cell.angle_beta   90.00
_cell.angle_gamma   90.00
#
_symmetry.space_group_name_H-M   'P 1'
#
loop_
_entity.id
_entity.type
_entity.pdbx_description
1 polymer ?
#
loop_
_entity_poly.entity_id
_entity_poly.type
_entity_poly.pdbx_seq_one_letter_code
_entity_poly.pdbx_strand_id
1 'polypeptide(L)' 'MRIYLESSHLVAIVAIALVTALLLAVKFRPATWRGVLFEAVIANVGAILAVLAFEVLTA' A
#
# COMPACT_ATOMS: atom_id res chain seq x y z
N MET A 1 -1.76 -20.26 -11.22
CA MET A 1 -2.18 -18.89 -11.62
C MET A 1 -0.93 -18.05 -11.76
N ARG A 2 -0.68 -17.44 -12.93
CA ARG A 2 0.51 -16.61 -13.17
C ARG A 2 0.11 -15.17 -12.85
N ILE A 3 0.54 -14.64 -11.71
CA ILE A 3 0.23 -13.26 -11.33
C ILE A 3 1.15 -12.36 -12.18
N TYR A 4 0.56 -11.64 -13.13
CA TYR A 4 1.29 -10.68 -13.97
C TYR A 4 0.86 -9.28 -13.54
N LEU A 5 1.79 -8.48 -13.01
CA LEU A 5 1.49 -7.09 -12.68
C LEU A 5 1.46 -6.27 -13.97
N GLU A 6 0.27 -6.03 -14.49
CA GLU A 6 0.03 -4.96 -15.46
C GLU A 6 0.29 -3.57 -14.87
N SER A 7 0.47 -2.57 -15.74
CA SER A 7 0.69 -1.19 -15.34
C SER A 7 -0.44 -0.61 -14.49
N SER A 8 -1.67 -1.07 -14.69
CA SER A 8 -2.85 -0.70 -13.88
C SER A 8 -2.68 -1.10 -12.41
N HIS A 9 -2.15 -2.30 -12.13
CA HIS A 9 -1.89 -2.77 -10.77
C HIS A 9 -0.81 -1.93 -10.08
N LEU A 10 0.23 -1.52 -10.82
CA LEU A 10 1.26 -0.63 -10.27
C LEU A 10 0.67 0.73 -9.88
N VAL A 11 -0.14 1.33 -10.74
CA VAL A 11 -0.85 2.58 -10.44
C VAL A 11 -1.74 2.41 -9.20
N ALA A 12 -2.48 1.31 -9.11
CA ALA A 12 -3.32 1.01 -7.96
C ALA A 12 -2.50 0.85 -6.66
N ILE A 13 -1.40 0.09 -6.69
CA ILE A 13 -0.51 -0.07 -5.53
C ILE A 13 0.01 1.29 -5.06
N VAL A 14 0.50 2.14 -5.97
CA VAL A 14 1.02 3.46 -5.61
C VAL A 14 -0.07 4.35 -5.01
N ALA A 15 -1.25 4.40 -5.64
CA ALA A 15 -2.38 5.19 -5.13
C ALA A 15 -2.80 4.74 -3.72
N ILE A 16 -2.96 3.43 -3.51
CA ILE A 16 -3.35 2.87 -2.22
C ILE A 16 -2.27 3.10 -1.16
N ALA A 17 -0.99 2.91 -1.50
CA ALA A 17 0.12 3.13 -0.58
C ALA A 17 0.19 4.59 -0.14
N LEU A 18 0.05 5.55 -1.07
CA LEU A 18 0.07 6.98 -0.76
C LEU A 18 -1.12 7.38 0.12
N VAL A 19 -2.34 6.97 -0.25
CA VAL A 19 -3.54 7.28 0.54
C VAL A 19 -3.43 6.68 1.94
N THR A 20 -3.02 5.42 2.05
CA THR A 20 -2.86 4.74 3.34
C THR A 20 -1.78 5.41 4.19
N ALA A 21 -0.63 5.77 3.61
CA ALA A 21 0.43 6.49 4.32
C ALA A 21 -0.05 7.84 4.85
N LEU A 22 -0.82 8.61 4.06
CA LEU A 22 -1.41 9.87 4.51
C LEU A 22 -2.41 9.66 5.65
N LEU A 23 -3.27 8.64 5.55
CA LEU A 23 -4.24 8.30 6.61
C LEU A 23 -3.52 7.88 7.91
N LEU A 24 -2.47 7.07 7.80
CA LEU A 24 -1.64 6.68 8.94
C LEU A 24 -0.95 7.91 9.56
N ALA A 25 -0.36 8.77 8.75
CA ALA A 25 0.31 9.99 9.23
C ALA A 25 -0.65 10.96 9.92
N VAL A 26 -1.88 11.10 9.40
CA VAL A 26 -2.95 11.89 10.05
C VAL A 26 -3.36 11.26 11.38
N LYS A 27 -3.51 9.92 11.43
CA LYS A 27 -3.98 9.20 12.62
C LYS A 27 -2.94 9.12 13.72
N PHE A 28 -1.69 8.78 13.39
CA PHE A 28 -0.63 8.47 14.34
C PHE A 28 0.34 9.62 14.56
N ARG A 29 0.36 10.63 13.66
CA ARG A 29 1.14 11.88 13.80
C ARG A 29 2.61 11.59 14.16
N PRO A 30 3.34 10.81 13.34
CA PRO A 30 4.69 10.37 13.67
C PRO A 30 5.61 11.58 13.86
N ALA A 31 6.23 11.70 15.03
CA ALA A 31 7.15 12.79 15.35
C ALA A 31 8.62 12.48 15.03
N THR A 32 8.90 11.27 14.52
CA THR A 32 10.26 10.79 14.24
C THR A 32 10.34 10.13 12.87
N TRP A 33 11.52 10.19 12.27
CA TRP A 33 11.82 9.49 11.01
C TRP A 33 11.59 7.98 11.10
N ARG A 34 11.83 7.37 12.27
CA ARG A 34 11.57 5.94 12.51
C ARG A 34 10.07 5.64 12.44
N GLY A 35 9.23 6.52 12.97
CA GLY A 35 7.78 6.40 12.88
C GLY A 35 7.29 6.51 11.43
N VAL A 36 7.77 7.52 10.70
CA VAL A 36 7.45 7.70 9.27
C VAL A 36 7.87 6.48 8.45
N LEU A 37 9.07 5.94 8.68
CA LEU A 37 9.54 4.73 7.99
C LEU A 37 8.64 3.51 8.28
N PHE A 38 8.21 3.34 9.53
CA PHE A 38 7.33 2.24 9.92
C PHE A 38 5.96 2.34 9.24
N GLU A 39 5.36 3.53 9.25
CA GLU A 39 4.09 3.79 8.56
C GLU A 39 4.21 3.56 7.04
N ALA A 40 5.32 4.01 6.43
CA ALA A 40 5.57 3.79 5.01
C ALA A 40 5.67 2.30 4.67
N VAL A 41 6.38 1.50 5.49
CA VAL A 41 6.48 0.05 5.29
C VAL A 41 5.10 -0.60 5.38
N ILE A 42 4.30 -0.26 6.40
CA ILE A 42 2.94 -0.80 6.56
C ILE A 42 2.07 -0.45 5.36
N ALA A 43 2.06 0.81 4.93
CA ALA A 43 1.24 1.26 3.82
C ALA A 43 1.59 0.54 2.51
N ASN A 44 2.88 0.37 2.22
CA ASN A 44 3.34 -0.33 1.02
C ASN A 44 3.00 -1.82 1.05
N VAL A 45 3.28 -2.50 2.17
CA VAL A 45 2.92 -3.92 2.32
C VAL A 45 1.41 -4.10 2.21
N GLY A 46 0.63 -3.24 2.86
CA GLY A 46 -0.83 -3.24 2.78
C GLY A 46 -1.35 -3.03 1.36
N ALA A 47 -0.77 -2.09 0.60
CA ALA A 47 -1.16 -1.83 -0.78
C ALA A 47 -0.91 -3.02 -1.72
N ILE A 48 0.27 -3.65 -1.60
CA ILE A 48 0.61 -4.85 -2.38
C ILE A 48 -0.38 -5.97 -2.05
N LEU A 49 -0.61 -6.24 -0.75
CA LEU A 49 -1.54 -7.27 -0.31
C LEU A 49 -2.97 -6.99 -0.76
N ALA A 50 -3.42 -5.74 -0.75
CA ALA A 50 -4.74 -5.36 -1.21
C ALA A 50 -4.93 -5.66 -2.70
N VAL A 51 -3.96 -5.27 -3.54
CA VAL A 51 -4.05 -5.52 -4.99
C VAL A 51 -3.91 -6.99 -5.32
N LEU A 52 -3.03 -7.73 -4.63
CA LEU A 52 -2.94 -9.19 -4.79
C LEU A 52 -4.24 -9.89 -4.37
N ALA A 53 -4.82 -9.51 -3.23
CA ALA A 53 -6.08 -10.08 -2.76
C ALA A 53 -7.23 -9.79 -3.72
N PHE A 54 -7.30 -8.58 -4.26
CA PHE A 54 -8.27 -8.21 -5.28
C PHE A 54 -8.11 -9.08 -6.53
N GLU A 55 -6.89 -9.19 -7.05
CA GLU A 55 -6.58 -9.99 -8.23
C GLU A 55 -6.96 -11.46 -8.03
N VAL A 56 -6.63 -12.04 -6.87
CA VAL A 56 -6.98 -13.42 -6.53
C VAL A 56 -8.50 -13.62 -6.43
N LEU A 57 -9.24 -12.63 -5.95
CA LEU A 57 -10.70 -12.71 -5.82
C LEU A 57 -11.43 -12.55 -7.17
N THR A 58 -10.84 -11.80 -8.10
CA THR A 58 -11.45 -11.50 -9.42
C THR A 58 -11.01 -12.44 -10.54
N ALA A 59 -9.98 -13.26 -10.32
CA ALA A 59 -9.49 -14.27 -11.27
C ALA A 59 -10.33 -15.56 -11.23
#